data_AF-A0A194AGC5-F1
#
_entry.id   AF-A0A194AGC5-F1
#
_cell.length_a   1.000
_cell.length_b   1.000
_cell.length_c   1.000
_cell.angle_alpha   90.00
_cell.angle_beta   90.00
_cell.angle_gamma   90.00
#
_symmetry.space_group_name_H-M   'P 1'
#
loop_
_entity.id
_entity.type
_entity.pdbx_description
1 polymer ?
#
loop_
_entity_poly.entity_id
_entity_poly.type
_entity_poly.pdbx_seq_one_letter_code
_entity_poly.pdbx_strand_id
1 'polypeptide(L)'
;MTKATGLITPMIERALRAGINAKYVLMDSWFGVPSLIAKARKHLDVICMVKRTPKIHYIFEGQELNAIQIYRKIRKRRGKAKVLAKAQVQMKDGGTAKLVFVRNRSKKDWLALLCTDKNLPDEEIVRIYGRRWDIEVFFRTAKQHLELEKGCQSRDFDALIAHTSIVMPRYIFLSIEKRRADDPRTLGILFHHFCEEAVDCTLIEALSRILGEIVENLHKIKAVPANIRNKILEMIQENLDSFISEKPFIINKNMHLIANA
;
A
#
# COMPACT_ATOMS: atom_id res chain seq x y z
N MET A 1 -0.67 -31.09 24.46
CA MET A 1 -1.08 -29.69 24.24
C MET A 1 -0.09 -29.01 23.31
N THR A 2 -0.50 -28.65 22.10
CA THR A 2 0.37 -27.92 21.14
C THR A 2 0.42 -26.45 21.54
N LYS A 3 1.61 -25.85 21.67
CA LYS A 3 1.72 -24.40 21.91
C LYS A 3 1.05 -23.65 20.76
N ALA A 4 0.36 -22.55 21.05
CA ALA A 4 -0.33 -21.73 20.03
C ALA A 4 0.59 -21.31 18.88
N THR A 5 1.87 -21.06 19.16
CA THR A 5 2.90 -20.73 18.17
C THR A 5 3.26 -21.89 17.22
N GLY A 6 2.99 -23.13 17.62
CA GLY A 6 3.14 -24.32 16.76
C GLY A 6 2.05 -24.46 15.69
N LEU A 7 0.95 -23.71 15.81
CA LEU A 7 -0.17 -23.81 14.88
C LEU A 7 -0.06 -22.90 13.66
N ILE A 8 0.90 -21.96 13.62
CA ILE A 8 1.07 -21.01 12.51
C ILE A 8 1.18 -21.72 11.16
N THR A 9 2.05 -22.73 11.05
CA THR A 9 2.26 -23.44 9.79
C THR A 9 1.00 -24.22 9.37
N PRO A 10 0.41 -25.08 10.22
CA PRO A 10 -0.85 -25.76 9.90
C PRO A 10 -2.00 -24.81 9.53
N MET A 11 -2.08 -23.63 10.15
CA MET A 11 -3.13 -22.64 9.86
C MET A 11 -2.93 -22.00 8.49
N ILE A 12 -1.70 -21.59 8.15
CA ILE A 12 -1.39 -21.02 6.83
C ILE A 12 -1.64 -22.05 5.73
N GLU A 13 -1.12 -23.27 5.90
CA GLU A 13 -1.31 -24.36 4.92
C GLU A 13 -2.78 -24.72 4.72
N ARG A 14 -3.59 -24.68 5.79
CA ARG A 14 -5.03 -24.93 5.70
C ARG A 14 -5.74 -23.82 4.93
N ALA A 15 -5.39 -22.57 5.19
CA ALA A 15 -5.95 -21.43 4.47
C ALA A 15 -5.62 -21.48 2.97
N LEU A 16 -4.36 -21.76 2.63
CA LEU A 16 -3.92 -21.89 1.24
C LEU A 16 -4.59 -23.08 0.54
N ARG A 17 -4.69 -24.24 1.20
CA ARG A 17 -5.42 -25.41 0.66
C ARG A 17 -6.91 -25.15 0.46
N ALA A 18 -7.51 -24.27 1.26
CA ALA A 18 -8.89 -23.84 1.08
C ALA A 18 -9.08 -22.81 -0.07
N GLY A 19 -8.02 -22.49 -0.82
CA GLY A 19 -8.07 -21.56 -1.95
C GLY A 19 -7.97 -20.07 -1.57
N ILE A 20 -7.61 -19.75 -0.32
CA ILE A 20 -7.40 -18.35 0.08
C ILE A 20 -6.12 -17.83 -0.58
N ASN A 21 -6.27 -16.94 -1.56
CA ASN A 21 -5.16 -16.26 -2.18
C ASN A 21 -4.70 -15.07 -1.33
N ALA A 22 -3.47 -15.11 -0.84
CA ALA A 22 -2.86 -14.06 -0.04
C ALA A 22 -1.40 -13.85 -0.46
N LYS A 23 -0.92 -12.61 -0.36
CA LYS A 23 0.49 -12.27 -0.58
C LYS A 23 1.28 -12.18 0.73
N TYR A 24 0.61 -11.74 1.79
CA TYR A 24 1.25 -11.42 3.07
C TYR A 24 0.50 -12.03 4.25
N VAL A 25 1.24 -12.47 5.26
CA VAL A 25 0.75 -12.81 6.59
C VAL A 25 1.05 -11.66 7.54
N LEU A 26 0.01 -11.12 8.17
CA LEU A 26 0.13 -10.03 9.14
C LEU A 26 0.15 -10.58 10.56
N MET A 27 1.13 -10.16 11.36
CA MET A 27 1.30 -10.65 12.72
C MET A 27 1.57 -9.52 13.71
N ASP A 28 0.96 -9.60 14.90
CA ASP A 28 1.30 -8.68 15.99
C ASP A 28 2.68 -8.99 16.60
N SER A 29 3.19 -8.07 17.41
CA SER A 29 4.46 -8.12 18.13
C SER A 29 4.67 -9.38 18.98
N TRP A 30 3.59 -10.02 19.44
CA TRP A 30 3.65 -11.31 20.14
C TRP A 30 4.14 -12.46 19.25
N PHE A 31 3.85 -12.39 17.96
CA PHE A 31 4.23 -13.41 16.97
C PHE A 31 5.45 -13.00 16.13
N GLY A 32 5.93 -11.76 16.27
CA GLY A 32 7.13 -11.22 15.62
C GLY A 32 8.47 -11.76 16.14
N VAL A 33 8.52 -13.03 16.59
CA VAL A 33 9.76 -13.69 17.00
C VAL A 33 10.44 -14.35 15.80
N PRO A 34 11.79 -14.35 15.70
CA PRO A 34 12.49 -14.84 14.52
C PRO A 34 12.13 -16.27 14.11
N SER A 35 11.93 -17.17 15.08
CA SER A 35 11.57 -18.56 14.80
C SER A 35 10.18 -18.73 14.19
N LEU A 36 9.22 -17.85 14.48
CA LEU A 36 7.90 -17.89 13.85
C LEU A 36 7.89 -17.23 12.49
N ILE A 37 8.60 -16.10 12.35
CA ILE A 37 8.80 -15.45 11.05
C ILE A 37 9.46 -16.44 10.08
N ALA A 38 10.50 -17.16 10.52
CA ALA A 38 11.19 -18.20 9.75
C ALA A 38 10.27 -19.34 9.28
N LYS A 39 9.25 -19.69 10.07
CA LYS A 39 8.26 -20.70 9.70
C LYS A 39 7.22 -20.15 8.72
N ALA A 40 6.64 -18.99 9.02
CA ALA A 40 5.61 -18.37 8.19
C ALA A 40 6.14 -17.98 6.79
N ARG A 41 7.37 -17.44 6.72
CA ARG A 41 8.00 -17.00 5.47
C ARG A 41 8.25 -18.10 4.44
N LYS A 42 8.16 -19.38 4.84
CA LYS A 42 8.25 -20.50 3.91
C LYS A 42 7.01 -20.63 3.02
N HIS A 43 5.90 -20.01 3.43
CA HIS A 43 4.61 -20.11 2.74
C HIS A 43 4.20 -18.76 2.13
N LEU A 44 4.37 -17.66 2.88
CA LEU A 44 3.94 -16.32 2.48
C LEU A 44 4.86 -15.27 3.09
N ASP A 45 5.02 -14.13 2.42
CA ASP A 45 5.78 -13.02 2.99
C ASP A 45 5.13 -12.52 4.29
N VAL A 46 5.95 -12.15 5.26
CA VAL A 46 5.51 -11.75 6.59
C VAL A 46 5.65 -10.26 6.74
N ILE A 47 4.61 -9.62 7.28
CA ILE A 47 4.70 -8.27 7.83
C ILE A 47 4.26 -8.31 9.29
N CYS A 48 5.16 -7.96 10.20
CA CYS A 48 4.86 -8.01 11.62
C CYS A 48 5.43 -6.83 12.40
N MET A 49 4.81 -6.47 13.52
CA MET A 49 5.45 -5.57 14.47
C MET A 49 6.56 -6.31 15.21
N VAL A 50 7.66 -5.61 15.49
CA VAL A 50 8.80 -6.14 16.25
C VAL A 50 8.76 -5.59 17.67
N LYS A 51 8.90 -6.48 18.64
CA LYS A 51 8.99 -6.10 20.05
C LYS A 51 10.31 -5.35 20.29
N ARG A 52 10.23 -4.21 20.98
CA ARG A 52 11.40 -3.46 21.46
C ARG A 52 12.01 -4.18 22.66
N THR A 53 12.85 -5.17 22.39
CA THR A 53 13.51 -5.98 23.42
C THR A 53 15.00 -6.14 23.11
N PRO A 54 15.87 -6.18 24.14
CA PRO A 54 17.28 -6.49 23.94
C PRO A 54 17.52 -7.98 23.61
N LYS A 55 16.50 -8.85 23.67
CA LYS A 55 16.66 -10.30 23.47
C LYS A 55 16.67 -10.73 22.00
N ILE A 56 15.99 -9.97 21.14
CA ILE A 56 15.85 -10.30 19.71
C ILE A 56 16.88 -9.50 18.94
N HIS A 57 17.77 -10.23 18.28
CA HIS A 57 18.86 -9.66 17.50
C HIS A 57 18.73 -9.97 16.02
N TYR A 58 19.28 -9.07 15.23
CA TYR A 58 19.37 -9.14 13.78
C TYR A 58 20.82 -8.82 13.38
N ILE A 59 21.28 -9.39 12.29
CA ILE A 59 22.58 -9.07 11.72
C ILE A 59 22.39 -7.82 10.85
N PHE A 60 23.03 -6.72 11.25
CA PHE A 60 23.03 -5.43 10.54
C PHE A 60 24.47 -4.96 10.37
N GLU A 61 24.90 -4.75 9.13
CA GLU A 61 26.29 -4.36 8.80
C GLU A 61 27.34 -5.31 9.43
N GLY A 62 27.06 -6.62 9.40
CA GLY A 62 27.93 -7.65 9.99
C GLY A 62 27.90 -7.76 11.52
N GLN A 63 27.14 -6.90 12.21
CA GLN A 63 27.04 -6.90 13.67
C GLN A 63 25.69 -7.44 14.15
N GLU A 64 25.69 -8.25 15.21
CA GLU A 64 24.47 -8.73 15.86
C GLU A 64 23.88 -7.62 16.75
N LEU A 65 22.80 -6.99 16.30
CA LEU A 65 22.17 -5.84 16.94
C LEU A 65 20.67 -6.04 17.10
N ASN A 66 20.11 -5.58 18.21
CA ASN A 66 18.66 -5.51 18.39
C ASN A 66 18.06 -4.26 17.71
N ALA A 67 16.74 -4.25 17.52
CA ALA A 67 16.05 -3.15 16.85
C ALA A 67 16.28 -1.77 17.51
N ILE A 68 16.55 -1.72 18.82
CA ILE A 68 16.82 -0.47 19.54
C ILE A 68 18.21 0.06 19.16
N GLN A 69 19.22 -0.82 19.11
CA GLN A 69 20.59 -0.47 18.71
C GLN A 69 20.63 -0.05 17.24
N ILE A 70 19.97 -0.79 16.35
CA ILE A 70 19.86 -0.45 14.92
C ILE A 70 19.21 0.94 14.77
N TYR A 71 18.09 1.16 15.46
CA TYR A 71 17.43 2.48 15.44
C TYR A 71 18.35 3.59 15.91
N ARG A 72 19.21 3.37 16.92
CA ARG A 72 20.19 4.38 17.38
C ARG A 72 21.24 4.68 16.31
N LYS A 73 21.77 3.65 15.65
CA LYS A 73 22.85 3.74 14.65
C LYS A 73 22.44 4.44 13.35
N ILE A 74 21.21 4.21 12.89
CA ILE A 74 20.73 4.76 11.61
C ILE A 74 20.30 6.23 11.70
N ARG A 75 20.50 6.98 10.61
CA ARG A 75 20.01 8.35 10.45
C ARG A 75 18.49 8.35 10.19
N LYS A 76 17.76 9.21 10.90
CA LYS A 76 16.30 9.34 10.79
C LYS A 76 15.94 10.49 9.87
N ARG A 77 14.85 10.36 9.13
CA ARG A 77 14.19 11.45 8.39
C ARG A 77 13.76 12.54 9.39
N ARG A 78 14.01 13.80 9.05
CA ARG A 78 13.68 14.97 9.88
C ARG A 78 12.20 15.35 9.75
N GLY A 79 11.73 16.26 10.61
CA GLY A 79 10.40 16.87 10.51
C GLY A 79 9.24 15.95 10.90
N LYS A 80 8.14 16.02 10.14
CA LYS A 80 6.86 15.30 10.41
C LYS A 80 6.75 13.93 9.70
N ALA A 81 7.86 13.33 9.28
CA ALA A 81 7.85 12.06 8.57
C ALA A 81 7.18 10.93 9.39
N LYS A 82 6.27 10.18 8.75
CA LYS A 82 5.60 9.00 9.34
C LYS A 82 6.55 7.81 9.43
N VAL A 83 7.29 7.53 8.35
CA VAL A 83 8.41 6.60 8.32
C VAL A 83 9.67 7.36 8.72
N LEU A 84 10.30 6.94 9.81
CA LEU A 84 11.46 7.59 10.40
C LEU A 84 12.76 7.09 9.78
N ALA A 85 12.90 5.78 9.61
CA ALA A 85 14.11 5.18 9.07
C ALA A 85 13.81 3.75 8.61
N LYS A 86 14.76 3.16 7.88
CA LYS A 86 14.73 1.76 7.49
C LYS A 86 16.11 1.12 7.63
N ALA A 87 16.12 -0.19 7.77
CA ALA A 87 17.33 -1.00 7.76
C ALA A 87 17.05 -2.33 7.07
N GLN A 88 17.91 -2.75 6.15
CA GLN A 88 17.92 -4.13 5.68
C GLN A 88 18.75 -4.94 6.67
N VAL A 89 18.18 -6.06 7.12
CA VAL A 89 18.80 -6.92 8.14
C VAL A 89 18.74 -8.38 7.70
N GLN A 90 19.68 -9.16 8.23
CA GLN A 90 19.63 -10.61 8.14
C GLN A 90 19.20 -11.19 9.49
N MET A 91 18.36 -12.21 9.44
CA MET A 91 17.87 -12.95 10.59
C MET A 91 18.77 -14.16 10.86
N LYS A 92 18.69 -14.74 12.06
CA LYS A 92 19.53 -15.89 12.46
C LYS A 92 19.34 -17.14 11.61
N ASP A 93 18.21 -17.28 10.94
CA ASP A 93 17.91 -18.36 9.99
C ASP A 93 18.56 -18.13 8.62
N GLY A 94 19.40 -17.10 8.47
CA GLY A 94 20.00 -16.68 7.20
C GLY A 94 19.06 -15.86 6.32
N GLY A 95 17.78 -15.81 6.66
CA GLY A 95 16.76 -15.09 5.91
C GLY A 95 16.90 -13.58 6.06
N THR A 96 16.70 -12.85 4.99
CA THR A 96 16.75 -11.38 5.00
C THR A 96 15.38 -10.76 5.25
N ALA A 97 15.36 -9.58 5.86
CA ALA A 97 14.15 -8.79 6.10
C ALA A 97 14.46 -7.28 6.09
N LYS A 98 13.41 -6.47 5.99
CA LYS A 98 13.46 -5.01 6.10
C LYS A 98 12.80 -4.59 7.41
N LEU A 99 13.55 -3.89 8.25
CA LEU A 99 13.01 -3.16 9.39
C LEU A 99 12.61 -1.75 8.95
N VAL A 100 11.37 -1.38 9.20
CA VAL A 100 10.81 -0.05 8.96
C VAL A 100 10.43 0.56 10.30
N PHE A 101 11.08 1.65 10.66
CA PHE A 101 10.83 2.38 11.90
C PHE A 101 9.83 3.49 11.62
N VAL A 102 8.73 3.48 12.35
CA VAL A 102 7.63 4.44 12.18
C VAL A 102 7.39 5.24 13.44
N ARG A 103 6.91 6.47 13.27
CA ARG A 103 6.50 7.31 14.38
C ARG A 103 5.24 6.71 15.01
N ASN A 104 5.26 6.55 16.33
CA ASN A 104 4.06 6.20 17.06
C ASN A 104 3.11 7.42 17.07
N ARG A 105 1.83 7.19 16.74
CA ARG A 105 0.82 8.25 16.74
C ARG A 105 0.31 8.56 18.15
N SER A 106 0.32 7.57 19.04
CA SER A 106 -0.25 7.67 20.38
C SER A 106 0.75 8.14 21.43
N LYS A 107 2.04 7.88 21.23
CA LYS A 107 3.12 8.24 22.17
C LYS A 107 4.23 8.94 21.42
N LYS A 108 5.02 9.78 22.11
CA LYS A 108 6.24 10.42 21.55
C LYS A 108 7.39 9.42 21.43
N ASP A 109 7.17 8.30 20.76
CA ASP A 109 8.17 7.25 20.51
C ASP A 109 8.03 6.63 19.11
N TRP A 110 8.66 5.48 18.89
CA TRP A 110 8.70 4.79 17.61
C TRP A 110 8.27 3.33 17.75
N LEU A 111 7.74 2.79 16.65
CA LEU A 111 7.44 1.39 16.45
C LEU A 111 8.33 0.83 15.34
N ALA A 112 8.62 -0.46 15.38
CA ALA A 112 9.34 -1.15 14.32
C ALA A 112 8.42 -2.18 13.67
N LEU A 113 8.32 -2.13 12.36
CA LEU A 113 7.73 -3.17 11.53
C LEU A 113 8.84 -3.94 10.83
N LEU A 114 8.64 -5.24 10.66
CA LEU A 114 9.49 -6.12 9.89
C LEU A 114 8.70 -6.61 8.68
N CYS A 115 9.32 -6.59 7.51
CA CYS A 115 8.78 -7.17 6.28
C CYS A 115 9.82 -8.12 5.67
N THR A 116 9.42 -9.31 5.25
CA THR A 116 10.34 -10.25 4.57
C THR A 116 10.51 -9.95 3.08
N ASP A 117 9.55 -9.25 2.47
CA ASP A 117 9.64 -8.74 1.10
C ASP A 117 10.53 -7.49 1.05
N LYS A 118 11.67 -7.60 0.36
CA LYS A 118 12.65 -6.50 0.23
C LYS A 118 12.19 -5.40 -0.71
N ASN A 119 11.36 -5.74 -1.68
CA ASN A 119 11.02 -4.87 -2.80
C ASN A 119 9.81 -3.98 -2.45
N LEU A 120 9.03 -4.38 -1.45
CA LEU A 120 7.88 -3.61 -0.99
C LEU A 120 8.30 -2.22 -0.44
N PRO A 121 7.71 -1.11 -0.95
CA PRO A 121 8.00 0.23 -0.45
C PRO A 121 7.70 0.41 1.03
N ASP A 122 8.44 1.31 1.70
CA ASP A 122 8.36 1.47 3.16
C ASP A 122 6.98 1.94 3.60
N GLU A 123 6.40 2.89 2.85
CA GLU A 123 5.06 3.42 3.08
C GLU A 123 3.98 2.36 2.87
N GLU A 124 4.21 1.43 1.93
CA GLU A 124 3.29 0.34 1.61
C GLU A 124 3.28 -0.74 2.70
N ILE A 125 4.45 -1.05 3.29
CA ILE A 125 4.54 -1.91 4.48
C ILE A 125 3.67 -1.35 5.61
N VAL A 126 3.73 -0.04 5.85
CA VAL A 126 2.92 0.62 6.89
C VAL A 126 1.43 0.55 6.54
N ARG A 127 1.06 0.79 5.28
CA ARG A 127 -0.32 0.73 4.79
C ARG A 127 -0.92 -0.67 4.97
N ILE A 128 -0.20 -1.70 4.51
CA ILE A 128 -0.65 -3.09 4.60
C ILE A 128 -0.74 -3.53 6.07
N TYR A 129 0.27 -3.23 6.89
CA TYR A 129 0.22 -3.55 8.31
C TYR A 129 -0.94 -2.86 9.04
N GLY A 130 -1.35 -1.66 8.58
CA GLY A 130 -2.53 -0.96 9.08
C GLY A 130 -3.81 -1.79 9.03
N ARG A 131 -3.97 -2.67 8.03
CA ARG A 131 -5.14 -3.57 7.89
C ARG A 131 -5.24 -4.59 9.02
N ARG A 132 -4.17 -4.84 9.78
CA ARG A 132 -4.21 -5.74 10.94
C ARG A 132 -5.25 -5.30 11.97
N TRP A 133 -5.52 -4.00 12.10
CA TRP A 133 -6.53 -3.48 13.03
C TRP A 133 -7.95 -4.01 12.74
N ASP A 134 -8.23 -4.44 11.50
CA ASP A 134 -9.53 -4.98 11.13
C ASP A 134 -9.91 -6.22 11.95
N ILE A 135 -8.93 -7.02 12.40
CA ILE A 135 -9.21 -8.18 13.27
C ILE A 135 -9.66 -7.75 14.68
N GLU A 136 -9.18 -6.62 15.17
CA GLU A 136 -9.60 -6.08 16.47
C GLU A 136 -11.01 -5.49 16.38
N VAL A 137 -11.33 -4.82 15.28
CA VAL A 137 -12.69 -4.36 14.99
C VAL A 137 -13.64 -5.56 14.88
N PHE A 138 -13.22 -6.59 14.14
CA PHE A 138 -13.97 -7.85 14.04
C PHE A 138 -14.28 -8.44 15.41
N PHE A 139 -13.27 -8.70 16.25
CA PHE A 139 -13.49 -9.32 17.55
C PHE A 139 -14.29 -8.42 18.49
N ARG A 140 -14.13 -7.09 18.42
CA ARG A 140 -14.97 -6.17 19.18
C ARG A 140 -16.44 -6.31 18.80
N THR A 141 -16.76 -6.24 17.52
CA THR A 141 -18.14 -6.37 17.02
C THR A 141 -18.71 -7.75 17.32
N ALA A 142 -17.94 -8.81 17.08
CA ALA A 142 -18.38 -10.18 17.32
C ALA A 142 -18.77 -10.41 18.79
N LYS A 143 -17.98 -9.89 19.73
CA LYS A 143 -18.26 -10.00 21.17
C LYS A 143 -19.43 -9.14 21.62
N GLN A 144 -19.46 -7.88 21.19
CA GLN A 144 -20.42 -6.89 21.67
C GLN A 144 -21.81 -7.02 21.03
N HIS A 145 -21.86 -7.40 19.75
CA HIS A 145 -23.09 -7.32 18.95
C HIS A 145 -23.52 -8.65 18.34
N LEU A 146 -22.63 -9.64 18.25
CA LEU A 146 -22.95 -10.96 17.69
C LEU A 146 -22.92 -12.08 18.73
N GLU A 147 -22.88 -11.70 20.01
CA GLU A 147 -22.96 -12.61 21.15
C GLU A 147 -21.93 -13.76 21.11
N LEU A 148 -20.73 -13.50 20.58
CA LEU A 148 -19.68 -14.52 20.45
C LEU A 148 -19.39 -15.22 21.79
N GLU A 149 -19.35 -14.48 22.89
CA GLU A 149 -19.02 -15.01 24.23
C GLU A 149 -20.25 -15.38 25.05
N LYS A 150 -21.39 -14.72 24.83
CA LYS A 150 -22.57 -14.84 25.70
C LYS A 150 -23.71 -15.65 25.09
N GLY A 151 -23.78 -15.77 23.77
CA GLY A 151 -24.92 -16.35 23.05
C GLY A 151 -25.02 -17.88 23.13
N CYS A 152 -23.95 -18.58 23.53
CA CYS A 152 -23.98 -20.02 23.77
C CYS A 152 -23.39 -20.32 25.16
N GLN A 153 -24.25 -20.81 26.06
CA GLN A 153 -23.88 -21.29 27.41
C GLN A 153 -23.84 -22.82 27.48
N SER A 154 -23.86 -23.50 26.32
CA SER A 154 -23.77 -24.95 26.27
C SER A 154 -22.40 -25.42 26.77
N ARG A 155 -22.39 -26.57 27.44
CA ARG A 155 -21.16 -27.27 27.84
C ARG A 155 -20.69 -28.27 26.78
N ASP A 156 -21.52 -28.50 25.76
CA ASP A 156 -21.19 -29.34 24.63
C ASP A 156 -20.22 -28.64 23.67
N PHE A 157 -19.16 -29.34 23.30
CA PHE A 157 -18.09 -28.76 22.48
C PHE A 157 -18.56 -28.49 21.05
N ASP A 158 -19.38 -29.38 20.48
CA ASP A 158 -19.90 -29.21 19.12
C ASP A 158 -20.85 -28.02 19.04
N ALA A 159 -21.69 -27.82 20.05
CA ALA A 159 -22.53 -26.62 20.18
C ALA A 159 -21.71 -25.32 20.25
N LEU A 160 -20.58 -25.31 20.95
CA LEU A 160 -19.69 -24.15 21.01
C LEU A 160 -19.03 -23.86 19.65
N ILE A 161 -18.60 -24.92 18.95
CA ILE A 161 -18.03 -24.81 17.60
C ILE A 161 -19.09 -24.31 16.60
N ALA A 162 -20.30 -24.86 16.65
CA ALA A 162 -21.41 -24.44 15.80
C ALA A 162 -21.77 -22.96 16.01
N HIS A 163 -21.94 -22.53 17.26
CA HIS A 163 -22.21 -21.12 17.58
C HIS A 163 -21.12 -20.19 17.06
N THR A 164 -19.86 -20.50 17.38
CA THR A 164 -18.70 -19.73 16.90
C THR A 164 -18.70 -19.65 15.38
N SER A 165 -18.94 -20.77 14.70
CA SER A 165 -18.97 -20.86 13.23
C SER A 165 -20.13 -20.09 12.61
N ILE A 166 -21.24 -19.88 13.32
CA ILE A 166 -22.36 -19.04 12.87
C ILE A 166 -22.05 -17.55 13.07
N VAL A 167 -21.34 -17.18 14.14
CA VAL A 167 -20.97 -15.77 14.39
C VAL A 167 -20.02 -15.23 13.32
N MET A 168 -19.08 -16.05 12.82
CA MET A 168 -18.12 -15.65 11.78
C MET A 168 -18.81 -15.13 10.50
N PRO A 169 -19.71 -15.87 9.82
CA PRO A 169 -20.41 -15.41 8.63
C PRO A 169 -21.41 -14.29 8.93
N ARG A 170 -22.05 -14.24 10.12
CA ARG A 170 -22.89 -13.09 10.52
C ARG A 170 -22.11 -11.77 10.42
N TYR A 171 -20.88 -11.75 10.93
CA TYR A 171 -20.02 -10.58 10.78
C TYR A 171 -19.67 -10.28 9.32
N ILE A 172 -19.38 -11.31 8.52
CA ILE A 172 -19.07 -11.14 7.10
C ILE A 172 -20.24 -10.48 6.36
N PHE A 173 -21.47 -10.97 6.55
CA PHE A 173 -22.67 -10.37 5.97
C PHE A 173 -22.83 -8.91 6.37
N LEU A 174 -22.77 -8.61 7.68
CA LEU A 174 -22.88 -7.23 8.16
C LEU A 174 -21.76 -6.32 7.64
N SER A 175 -20.54 -6.85 7.50
CA SER A 175 -19.41 -6.11 6.95
C SER A 175 -19.57 -5.81 5.46
N ILE A 176 -20.18 -6.73 4.70
CA ILE A 176 -20.49 -6.52 3.28
C ILE A 176 -21.60 -5.47 3.14
N GLU A 177 -22.69 -5.60 3.90
CA GLU A 177 -23.80 -4.64 3.84
C GLU A 177 -23.37 -3.24 4.26
N LYS A 178 -22.58 -3.11 5.33
CA LYS A 178 -21.98 -1.84 5.72
C LYS A 178 -21.11 -1.23 4.61
N ARG A 179 -20.36 -2.05 3.87
CA ARG A 179 -19.54 -1.57 2.75
C ARG A 179 -20.39 -1.08 1.58
N ARG A 180 -21.53 -1.70 1.34
CA ARG A 180 -22.48 -1.31 0.29
C ARG A 180 -23.20 -0.01 0.62
N ALA A 181 -23.60 0.16 1.89
CA ALA A 181 -24.36 1.32 2.34
C ALA A 181 -23.49 2.55 2.65
N ASP A 182 -22.40 2.37 3.41
CA ASP A 182 -21.75 3.47 4.15
C ASP A 182 -20.23 3.60 3.93
N ASP A 183 -19.62 2.95 2.92
CA ASP A 183 -18.15 3.02 2.74
C ASP A 183 -17.70 4.02 1.68
N PRO A 184 -17.31 5.25 2.07
CA PRO A 184 -16.77 6.25 1.14
C PRO A 184 -15.41 5.84 0.53
N ARG A 185 -14.79 4.73 0.94
CA ARG A 185 -13.60 4.20 0.23
C ARG A 185 -13.94 3.68 -1.17
N THR A 186 -15.20 3.32 -1.43
CA THR A 186 -15.67 3.08 -2.80
C THR A 186 -15.58 4.35 -3.63
N LEU A 187 -15.97 5.50 -3.07
CA LEU A 187 -15.77 6.82 -3.69
C LEU A 187 -14.28 7.17 -3.81
N GLY A 188 -13.43 6.76 -2.88
CA GLY A 188 -11.99 7.00 -2.93
C GLY A 188 -11.27 6.20 -4.02
N ILE A 189 -11.65 4.93 -4.21
CA ILE A 189 -11.15 4.11 -5.33
C ILE A 189 -11.70 4.64 -6.65
N LEU A 190 -12.99 4.99 -6.70
CA LEU A 190 -13.60 5.64 -7.85
C LEU A 190 -12.91 6.98 -8.17
N PHE A 191 -12.57 7.78 -7.17
CA PHE A 191 -11.82 9.02 -7.30
C PHE A 191 -10.39 8.77 -7.81
N HIS A 192 -9.70 7.74 -7.32
CA HIS A 192 -8.39 7.37 -7.86
C HIS A 192 -8.46 6.86 -9.29
N HIS A 193 -9.48 6.07 -9.64
CA HIS A 193 -9.73 5.70 -11.03
C HIS A 193 -10.08 6.92 -11.87
N PHE A 194 -10.91 7.86 -11.39
CA PHE A 194 -11.15 9.13 -12.06
C PHE A 194 -9.89 9.99 -12.18
N CYS A 195 -8.97 9.96 -11.20
CA CYS A 195 -7.70 10.66 -11.32
C CYS A 195 -6.74 9.96 -12.30
N GLU A 196 -6.72 8.63 -12.33
CA GLU A 196 -5.95 7.83 -13.29
C GLU A 196 -6.51 7.98 -14.70
N GLU A 197 -7.82 8.11 -14.86
CA GLU A 197 -8.53 8.36 -16.12
C GLU A 197 -8.42 9.84 -16.52
N ALA A 198 -8.44 10.78 -15.57
CA ALA A 198 -8.17 12.21 -15.82
C ALA A 198 -6.70 12.51 -16.12
N VAL A 199 -5.80 11.52 -16.04
CA VAL A 199 -4.45 11.63 -16.61
C VAL A 199 -4.49 11.56 -18.15
N ASP A 200 -5.63 11.22 -18.76
CA ASP A 200 -5.81 11.35 -20.20
C ASP A 200 -5.95 12.83 -20.60
N CYS A 201 -4.89 13.29 -21.28
CA CYS A 201 -4.56 14.67 -21.63
C CYS A 201 -4.02 15.48 -20.43
N THR A 202 -2.68 15.45 -20.28
CA THR A 202 -1.98 16.53 -19.55
C THR A 202 -2.44 17.88 -20.11
N LEU A 203 -2.47 18.94 -19.28
CA LEU A 203 -2.83 20.31 -19.71
C LEU A 203 -2.14 20.70 -21.03
N ILE A 204 -0.94 20.18 -21.23
CA ILE A 204 -0.08 20.40 -22.38
C ILE A 204 -0.59 19.66 -23.62
N GLU A 205 -1.02 18.41 -23.49
CA GLU A 205 -1.67 17.68 -24.58
C GLU A 205 -3.01 18.31 -24.97
N ALA A 206 -3.78 18.79 -23.99
CA ALA A 206 -5.02 19.53 -24.25
C ALA A 206 -4.75 20.84 -24.99
N LEU A 207 -3.77 21.62 -24.54
CA LEU A 207 -3.34 22.86 -25.22
C LEU A 207 -2.81 22.60 -26.62
N SER A 208 -1.97 21.57 -26.81
CA SER A 208 -1.44 21.20 -28.13
C SER A 208 -2.56 20.80 -29.11
N ARG A 209 -3.58 20.08 -28.65
CA ARG A 209 -4.75 19.74 -29.48
C ARG A 209 -5.57 20.96 -29.86
N ILE A 210 -5.83 21.86 -28.90
CA ILE A 210 -6.56 23.11 -29.17
C ILE A 210 -5.80 23.98 -30.19
N LEU A 211 -4.48 24.10 -30.05
CA LEU A 211 -3.65 24.85 -30.98
C LEU A 211 -3.62 24.21 -32.38
N GLY A 212 -3.53 22.88 -32.46
CA GLY A 212 -3.63 22.14 -33.73
C GLY A 212 -4.96 22.40 -34.45
N GLU A 213 -6.07 22.35 -33.72
CA GLU A 213 -7.40 22.66 -34.26
C GLU A 213 -7.55 24.12 -34.71
N ILE A 214 -6.95 25.07 -33.99
CA ILE A 214 -6.94 26.48 -34.41
C ILE A 214 -6.17 26.63 -35.73
N VAL A 215 -5.00 25.99 -35.85
CA VAL A 215 -4.19 25.99 -37.07
C VAL A 215 -4.96 25.39 -38.24
N GLU A 216 -5.56 24.21 -38.06
CA GLU A 216 -6.39 23.59 -39.10
C GLU A 216 -7.57 24.45 -39.53
N ASN A 217 -8.27 25.07 -38.58
CA ASN A 217 -9.39 25.96 -38.91
C ASN A 217 -8.91 27.23 -39.63
N LEU A 218 -7.74 27.78 -39.29
CA LEU A 218 -7.13 28.88 -40.04
C LEU A 218 -6.79 28.48 -41.49
N HIS A 219 -6.37 27.25 -41.73
CA HIS A 219 -6.18 26.73 -43.10
C HIS A 219 -7.50 26.64 -43.88
N LYS A 220 -8.61 26.30 -43.20
CA LYS A 220 -9.94 26.13 -43.80
C LYS A 220 -10.66 27.46 -44.08
N ILE A 221 -10.30 28.56 -43.40
CA ILE A 221 -10.90 29.88 -43.63
C ILE A 221 -10.35 30.50 -44.94
N LYS A 222 -11.12 30.37 -46.02
CA LYS A 222 -10.81 30.95 -47.34
C LYS A 222 -10.89 32.49 -47.40
N ALA A 223 -11.46 33.12 -46.37
CA ALA A 223 -11.66 34.56 -46.29
C ALA A 223 -10.39 35.34 -45.86
N VAL A 224 -9.38 34.66 -45.32
CA VAL A 224 -8.12 35.30 -44.92
C VAL A 224 -7.13 35.29 -46.10
N PRO A 225 -6.60 36.45 -46.52
CA PRO A 225 -5.52 36.53 -47.50
C PRO A 225 -4.32 35.66 -47.11
N ALA A 226 -3.77 34.92 -48.08
CA ALA A 226 -2.74 33.90 -47.83
C ALA A 226 -1.48 34.46 -47.14
N ASN A 227 -1.12 35.71 -47.40
CA ASN A 227 -0.01 36.41 -46.76
C ASN A 227 -0.22 36.63 -45.25
N ILE A 228 -1.44 36.93 -44.82
CA ILE A 228 -1.79 37.11 -43.39
C ILE A 228 -1.84 35.76 -42.69
N ARG A 229 -2.44 34.75 -43.35
CA ARG A 229 -2.51 33.38 -42.82
C ARG A 229 -1.11 32.81 -42.57
N ASN A 230 -0.21 32.92 -43.54
CA ASN A 230 1.15 32.38 -43.41
C ASN A 230 1.94 33.07 -42.30
N LYS A 231 1.77 34.39 -42.15
CA LYS A 231 2.44 35.16 -41.09
C LYS A 231 1.95 34.80 -39.68
N ILE A 232 0.65 34.49 -39.53
CA ILE A 232 0.08 34.02 -38.27
C ILE A 232 0.62 32.62 -37.94
N LEU A 233 0.72 31.73 -38.92
CA LEU A 233 1.25 30.39 -38.74
C LEU A 233 2.72 30.39 -38.34
N GLU A 234 3.56 31.20 -39.02
CA GLU A 234 4.97 31.39 -38.66
C GLU A 234 5.11 31.88 -37.21
N MET A 235 4.32 32.88 -36.80
CA MET A 235 4.36 33.42 -35.44
C MET A 235 3.93 32.39 -34.38
N ILE A 236 2.94 31.55 -34.68
CA ILE A 236 2.51 30.48 -33.76
C ILE A 236 3.62 29.43 -33.63
N GLN A 237 4.28 29.09 -34.74
CA GLN A 237 5.32 28.07 -34.79
C GLN A 237 6.60 28.52 -34.07
N GLU A 238 7.05 29.75 -34.29
CA GLU A 238 8.19 30.35 -33.58
C GLU A 238 7.98 30.41 -32.06
N ASN A 239 6.78 30.77 -31.61
CA ASN A 239 6.45 30.80 -30.18
C ASN A 239 6.37 29.41 -29.57
N LEU A 240 5.88 28.41 -30.32
CA LEU A 240 5.90 27.00 -29.89
C LEU A 240 7.33 26.47 -29.76
N ASP A 241 8.18 26.74 -30.75
CA ASP A 241 9.59 26.32 -30.75
C ASP A 241 10.37 26.98 -29.60
N SER A 242 10.14 28.28 -29.35
CA SER A 242 10.69 29.00 -28.19
C SER A 242 10.24 28.35 -26.87
N PHE A 243 8.95 28.07 -26.72
CA PHE A 243 8.39 27.48 -25.50
C PHE A 243 8.93 26.07 -25.24
N ILE A 244 9.14 25.27 -26.29
CA ILE A 244 9.74 23.94 -26.22
C ILE A 244 11.22 24.03 -25.83
N SER A 245 11.96 24.99 -26.39
CA SER A 245 13.40 25.17 -26.12
C SER A 245 13.70 25.60 -24.68
N GLU A 246 12.82 26.40 -24.07
CA GLU A 246 12.99 26.86 -22.68
C GLU A 246 12.63 25.81 -21.64
N LYS A 247 11.79 24.81 -21.98
CA LYS A 247 11.29 23.79 -21.02
C LYS A 247 11.30 22.36 -21.58
N PRO A 248 12.48 21.82 -21.95
CA PRO A 248 12.61 20.51 -22.61
C PRO A 248 12.19 19.31 -21.74
N PHE A 249 12.13 19.46 -20.42
CA PHE A 249 11.75 18.37 -19.50
C PHE A 249 10.25 18.01 -19.57
N ILE A 250 9.42 18.85 -20.19
CA ILE A 250 7.96 18.75 -20.10
C ILE A 250 7.34 18.02 -21.31
N ILE A 251 7.98 18.01 -22.49
CA ILE A 251 7.33 17.61 -23.76
C ILE A 251 8.18 16.58 -24.51
N ASN A 252 8.50 15.45 -23.90
CA ASN A 252 9.38 14.45 -24.52
C ASN A 252 8.69 13.13 -24.90
N LYS A 253 7.38 13.14 -25.21
CA LYS A 253 6.72 11.91 -25.67
C LYS A 253 5.63 11.99 -26.74
N ASN A 254 5.03 13.16 -27.03
CA ASN A 254 3.82 13.20 -27.87
C ASN A 254 3.87 14.09 -29.12
N MET A 255 5.04 14.55 -29.56
CA MET A 255 5.17 15.38 -30.78
C MET A 255 5.32 14.61 -32.10
N HIS A 256 5.22 13.28 -32.13
CA HIS A 256 5.22 12.56 -33.41
C HIS A 256 3.91 12.69 -34.21
N LEU A 257 2.86 13.32 -33.63
CA LEU A 257 1.56 13.47 -34.28
C LEU A 257 1.40 14.77 -35.07
N ILE A 258 2.20 15.81 -34.83
CA ILE A 258 2.04 17.11 -35.50
C ILE A 258 3.00 17.27 -36.68
N ALA A 259 4.11 16.53 -36.72
CA ALA A 259 5.09 16.62 -37.80
C ALA A 259 4.68 15.91 -39.11
N ASN A 260 3.55 15.17 -39.13
CA ASN A 260 3.13 14.36 -40.27
C ASN A 260 1.65 14.57 -40.70
N ALA A 261 1.05 15.72 -40.35
CA ALA A 261 -0.29 16.10 -40.83
C ALA A 261 -0.19 17.28 -41.82
#